data_AF-A0A7V1EDZ4-F1
#
_entry.id   AF-A0A7V1EDZ4-F1
#
_cell.length_a   1.000
_cell.length_b   1.000
_cell.length_c   1.000
_cell.angle_alpha   90.00
_cell.angle_beta   90.00
_cell.angle_gamma   90.00
#
_symmetry.space_group_name_H-M   'P 1'
#
loop_
_entity.id
_entity.type
_entity.pdbx_description
1 polymer ?
#
loop_
_entity_poly.entity_id
_entity_poly.type
_entity_poly.pdbx_seq_one_letter_code
_entity_poly.pdbx_strand_id
1 'polypeptide(L)'
;MVADGEFEPYMPMGNITMRIGIFNGGELGLNIGTIGGDLAFKYGFMDYENPFQLSVFGGAGLYMYQMLHLNIGILTGYEISKYINIYGGYRQFFYPAVFSEFDSLGTGDIIVGLELFPKKIFSPMLEFDYNFFMFGPELNEMQMGYFIINAGFNINF
;
A
#
# COMPACT_ATOMS: atom_id res chain seq x y z
N MET A 1 -11.78 23.24 -17.88
CA MET A 1 -10.63 23.81 -18.60
C MET A 1 -10.05 24.91 -17.73
N VAL A 2 -9.00 24.60 -16.98
CA VAL A 2 -8.09 25.63 -16.47
C VAL A 2 -7.00 25.72 -17.54
N ALA A 3 -6.82 26.93 -18.06
CA ALA A 3 -5.79 27.24 -19.04
C ALA A 3 -4.43 27.23 -18.34
N ASP A 4 -3.42 26.89 -19.13
CA ASP A 4 -1.98 26.95 -18.80
C ASP A 4 -1.46 25.75 -18.01
N GLY A 5 -0.57 24.99 -18.67
CA GLY A 5 0.03 23.73 -18.24
C GLY A 5 0.94 23.82 -17.01
N GLU A 6 0.45 24.39 -15.92
CA GLU A 6 1.02 24.23 -14.59
C GLU A 6 0.41 22.97 -13.96
N PHE A 7 1.23 21.93 -13.80
CA PHE A 7 0.90 20.81 -12.91
C PHE A 7 0.67 21.40 -11.52
N GLU A 8 -0.57 21.42 -11.04
CA GLU A 8 -0.86 21.76 -9.66
C GLU A 8 0.00 20.88 -8.75
N PRO A 9 0.65 21.42 -7.70
CA PRO A 9 1.41 20.60 -6.78
C PRO A 9 0.47 19.57 -6.16
N TYR A 10 0.69 18.30 -6.49
CA TYR A 10 -0.06 17.18 -5.93
C TYR A 10 -0.12 17.34 -4.41
N MET A 11 -1.34 17.52 -3.87
CA MET A 11 -1.53 17.63 -2.42
C MET A 11 -0.91 16.39 -1.75
N PRO A 12 -0.16 16.54 -0.64
CA PRO A 12 0.36 15.40 0.07
C PRO A 12 -0.80 14.52 0.55
N MET A 13 -0.81 13.26 0.10
CA MET A 13 -1.86 12.31 0.44
C MET A 13 -1.42 11.54 1.68
N GLY A 14 -2.26 11.60 2.72
CA GLY A 14 -1.99 10.97 4.00
C GLY A 14 -3.02 9.91 4.29
N ASN A 15 -2.56 8.73 4.71
CA ASN A 15 -3.43 7.69 5.21
C ASN A 15 -3.03 7.29 6.63
N ILE A 16 -4.03 6.82 7.38
CA ILE A 16 -3.89 6.14 8.65
C ILE A 16 -4.12 4.66 8.42
N THR A 17 -3.15 3.84 8.82
CA THR A 17 -3.25 2.39 8.68
C THR A 17 -3.21 1.72 10.05
N MET A 18 -4.10 0.76 10.26
CA MET A 18 -4.11 -0.11 11.42
C MET A 18 -4.03 -1.57 10.94
N ARG A 19 -3.12 -2.37 11.49
CA ARG A 19 -3.06 -3.82 11.23
C ARG A 19 -3.16 -4.62 12.52
N ILE A 20 -3.79 -5.78 12.46
CA ILE A 20 -4.02 -6.68 13.59
C ILE A 20 -3.60 -8.09 13.18
N GLY A 21 -2.66 -8.68 13.92
CA GLY A 21 -2.30 -10.08 13.79
C GLY A 21 -3.44 -10.99 14.22
N ILE A 22 -3.77 -12.00 13.42
CA ILE A 22 -4.88 -12.92 13.68
C ILE A 22 -4.42 -14.38 13.85
N PHE A 23 -3.26 -14.74 13.32
CA PHE A 23 -2.57 -16.01 13.53
C PHE A 23 -1.10 -15.84 13.10
N ASN A 24 -0.25 -16.85 13.28
CA ASN A 24 1.16 -16.75 12.89
C ASN A 24 1.31 -16.46 11.37
N GLY A 25 1.88 -15.30 11.05
CA GLY A 25 2.03 -14.79 9.69
C GLY A 25 0.77 -14.17 9.09
N GLY A 26 -0.40 -14.21 9.74
CA GLY A 26 -1.65 -13.63 9.23
C GLY A 26 -1.99 -12.30 9.88
N GLU A 27 -2.22 -11.27 9.05
CA GLU A 27 -2.62 -9.92 9.49
C GLU A 27 -3.86 -9.43 8.73
N LEU A 28 -4.75 -8.73 9.43
CA LEU A 28 -5.83 -7.94 8.83
C LEU A 28 -5.52 -6.46 9.00
N GLY A 29 -5.64 -5.71 7.90
CA GLY A 29 -5.39 -4.28 7.83
C GLY A 29 -6.63 -3.48 7.49
N LEU A 30 -6.71 -2.27 8.02
CA LEU A 30 -7.62 -1.22 7.60
C LEU A 30 -6.79 0.01 7.29
N ASN A 31 -6.92 0.53 6.07
CA ASN A 31 -6.32 1.79 5.66
C ASN A 31 -7.42 2.82 5.40
N ILE A 32 -7.27 4.04 5.91
CA ILE A 32 -8.20 5.14 5.67
C ILE A 32 -7.38 6.41 5.46
N GLY A 33 -7.61 7.13 4.38
CA GLY A 33 -6.96 8.41 4.16
C GLY A 33 -7.60 9.28 3.10
N THR A 34 -6.82 10.22 2.59
CA THR A 34 -7.32 11.30 1.73
C THR A 34 -7.93 10.79 0.43
N ILE A 35 -7.38 9.71 -0.12
CA ILE A 35 -7.78 9.16 -1.42
C ILE A 35 -8.63 7.90 -1.33
N GLY A 36 -9.13 7.56 -0.14
CA GLY A 36 -9.97 6.38 0.04
C GLY A 36 -9.61 5.54 1.25
N GLY A 37 -10.07 4.30 1.22
CA GLY A 37 -9.71 3.32 2.23
C GLY A 37 -9.97 1.90 1.76
N ASP A 38 -9.22 0.96 2.34
CA ASP A 38 -9.29 -0.45 1.99
C ASP A 38 -9.13 -1.35 3.22
N LEU A 39 -9.76 -2.52 3.12
CA LEU A 39 -9.50 -3.64 3.99
C LEU A 39 -8.47 -4.53 3.31
N ALA A 40 -7.40 -4.85 4.02
CA ALA A 40 -6.31 -5.65 3.53
C ALA A 40 -6.14 -6.93 4.36
N PHE A 41 -5.70 -7.99 3.71
CA PHE A 41 -5.21 -9.20 4.35
C PHE A 41 -3.77 -9.42 3.90
N LYS A 42 -2.88 -9.72 4.84
CA LYS A 42 -1.47 -10.01 4.59
C LYS A 42 -1.12 -11.38 5.16
N TYR A 43 -0.32 -12.12 4.40
CA TYR A 43 0.22 -13.41 4.77
C TYR A 43 1.74 -13.43 4.62
N GLY A 44 2.45 -13.63 5.72
CA GLY A 44 3.90 -13.83 5.78
C GLY A 44 4.26 -15.30 5.59
N PHE A 45 5.15 -15.57 4.63
CA PHE A 45 5.64 -16.92 4.32
C PHE A 45 6.82 -17.35 5.20
N MET A 46 7.52 -16.39 5.79
CA MET A 46 8.72 -16.64 6.59
C MET A 46 8.46 -16.27 8.04
N ASP A 47 8.77 -17.20 8.94
CA ASP A 47 8.62 -17.00 10.39
C ASP A 47 9.44 -15.80 10.89
N TYR A 48 8.93 -15.16 11.95
CA TYR A 48 9.57 -14.05 12.67
C TYR A 48 10.95 -14.37 13.27
N GLU A 49 11.39 -15.64 13.21
CA GLU A 49 12.74 -16.06 13.59
C GLU A 49 13.79 -15.68 12.54
N ASN A 50 13.39 -15.51 11.28
CA ASN A 50 14.29 -15.07 10.22
C ASN A 50 14.34 -13.53 10.19
N PRO A 51 15.53 -12.94 10.08
CA PRO A 51 15.64 -11.49 9.89
C PRO A 51 15.07 -11.07 8.53
N PHE A 52 15.01 -11.98 7.56
CA PHE A 52 14.40 -11.74 6.27
C PHE A 52 12.92 -12.15 6.29
N GLN A 53 12.07 -11.25 5.82
CA GLN A 53 10.63 -11.43 5.79
C GLN A 53 10.13 -11.37 4.34
N LEU A 54 9.20 -12.26 4.00
CA LEU A 54 8.50 -12.24 2.72
C LEU A 54 7.01 -12.41 2.98
N SER A 55 6.20 -11.52 2.42
CA SER A 55 4.75 -11.59 2.54
C SER A 55 4.06 -11.22 1.25
N VAL A 56 2.88 -11.79 1.05
CA VAL A 56 1.91 -11.31 0.06
C VAL A 56 0.77 -10.65 0.81
N PHE A 57 0.14 -9.71 0.15
CA PHE A 57 -1.04 -9.06 0.70
C PHE A 57 -2.00 -8.73 -0.43
N GLY A 58 -3.25 -8.53 -0.07
CA GLY A 58 -4.27 -8.08 -1.00
C GLY A 58 -5.47 -7.56 -0.25
N GLY A 59 -6.28 -6.78 -0.94
CA GLY A 59 -7.34 -6.04 -0.30
C GLY A 59 -8.40 -5.57 -1.28
N ALA A 60 -9.45 -5.01 -0.70
CA ALA A 60 -10.54 -4.39 -1.43
C ALA A 60 -10.93 -3.09 -0.72
N GLY A 61 -11.21 -2.06 -1.50
CA GLY A 61 -11.47 -0.74 -0.97
C GLY A 61 -12.15 0.18 -1.96
N LEU A 62 -12.29 1.43 -1.54
CA LEU A 62 -12.84 2.50 -2.37
C LEU A 62 -11.75 3.53 -2.63
N TYR A 63 -11.44 3.76 -3.89
CA TYR A 63 -10.61 4.86 -4.36
C TYR A 63 -11.47 6.11 -4.53
N MET A 64 -10.99 7.25 -4.04
CA MET A 64 -11.73 8.51 -3.87
C MET A 64 -13.11 8.32 -3.20
N TYR A 65 -13.29 7.27 -2.41
CA TYR A 65 -14.56 6.87 -1.80
C TYR A 65 -15.70 6.61 -2.81
N GLN A 66 -15.38 6.38 -4.09
CA GLN A 66 -16.37 6.25 -5.16
C GLN A 66 -16.14 5.02 -6.03
N MET A 67 -14.88 4.71 -6.35
CA MET A 67 -14.53 3.61 -7.24
C MET A 67 -14.06 2.41 -6.44
N LEU A 68 -14.75 1.27 -6.59
CA LEU A 68 -14.28 0.01 -6.03
C LEU A 68 -12.93 -0.36 -6.67
N HIS A 69 -11.96 -0.73 -5.83
CA HIS A 69 -10.71 -1.29 -6.28
C HIS A 69 -10.39 -2.58 -5.53
N LEU A 70 -9.69 -3.47 -6.21
CA LEU A 70 -9.02 -4.63 -5.64
C LEU A 70 -7.52 -4.40 -5.73
N ASN A 71 -6.76 -4.89 -4.76
CA ASN A 71 -5.31 -4.79 -4.79
C ASN A 71 -4.66 -6.12 -4.42
N ILE A 72 -3.47 -6.34 -4.97
CA ILE A 72 -2.58 -7.43 -4.59
C ILE A 72 -1.14 -6.93 -4.60
N GLY A 73 -0.32 -7.42 -3.69
CA GLY A 73 1.06 -7.01 -3.61
C GLY A 73 1.94 -8.02 -2.91
N ILE A 74 3.24 -7.71 -2.95
CA ILE A 74 4.31 -8.45 -2.31
C ILE A 74 5.16 -7.48 -1.52
N LEU A 75 5.54 -7.86 -0.31
CA LEU A 75 6.48 -7.11 0.53
C LEU A 75 7.62 -8.01 0.93
N THR A 76 8.82 -7.47 0.86
CA THR A 76 10.03 -8.05 1.43
C THR A 76 10.55 -7.14 2.53
N GLY A 77 10.99 -7.72 3.64
CA GLY A 77 11.47 -6.99 4.81
C GLY A 77 12.78 -7.53 5.34
N TYR A 78 13.47 -6.69 6.12
CA TYR A 78 14.68 -7.04 6.85
C TYR A 78 14.69 -6.42 8.25
N GLU A 79 14.72 -7.28 9.26
CA GLU A 79 14.90 -6.89 10.66
C GLU A 79 16.36 -6.47 10.89
N ILE A 80 16.62 -5.16 10.84
CA ILE A 80 17.94 -4.59 11.16
C ILE A 80 18.30 -4.85 12.62
N SER A 81 17.31 -4.76 13.51
CA SER A 81 17.44 -5.08 14.92
C SER A 81 16.07 -5.40 15.52
N LYS A 82 16.05 -5.89 16.76
CA LYS A 82 14.80 -6.10 17.52
C LYS A 82 13.90 -4.86 17.67
N TYR A 83 14.39 -3.69 17.29
CA TYR A 83 13.69 -2.40 17.37
C TYR A 83 13.26 -1.85 16.01
N ILE A 84 13.85 -2.30 14.91
CA ILE A 84 13.68 -1.67 13.60
C ILE A 84 13.61 -2.75 12.53
N ASN A 85 12.52 -2.72 11.76
CA ASN A 85 12.34 -3.45 10.52
C ASN A 85 12.21 -2.45 9.38
N ILE A 86 12.89 -2.71 8.27
CA ILE A 86 12.68 -1.98 7.02
C ILE A 86 12.06 -2.92 6.02
N TYR A 87 11.18 -2.43 5.17
CA TYR A 87 10.55 -3.24 4.15
C TYR A 87 10.28 -2.44 2.90
N GLY A 88 10.09 -3.15 1.81
CA GLY A 88 9.66 -2.57 0.56
C GLY A 88 8.99 -3.60 -0.32
N GLY A 89 8.39 -3.14 -1.41
CA GLY A 89 7.69 -4.05 -2.29
C GLY A 89 6.86 -3.35 -3.34
N TYR A 90 5.87 -4.09 -3.82
CA TYR A 90 5.04 -3.67 -4.93
C TYR A 90 3.58 -4.02 -4.70
N ARG A 91 2.68 -3.12 -5.07
CA ARG A 91 1.22 -3.29 -5.06
C ARG A 91 0.64 -2.97 -6.41
N GLN A 92 -0.22 -3.84 -6.94
CA GLN A 92 -1.01 -3.59 -8.14
C GLN A 92 -2.48 -3.40 -7.73
N PHE A 93 -3.12 -2.37 -8.27
CA PHE A 93 -4.55 -2.15 -8.17
C PHE A 93 -5.27 -2.54 -9.46
N PHE A 94 -6.49 -3.01 -9.29
CA PHE A 94 -7.43 -3.35 -10.33
C PHE A 94 -8.74 -2.63 -10.05
N TYR A 95 -9.25 -1.90 -11.04
CA TYR A 95 -10.51 -1.20 -10.97
C TYR A 95 -11.52 -1.95 -11.86
N PRO A 96 -12.50 -2.67 -11.28
CA PRO A 96 -13.45 -3.44 -12.06
C PRO A 96 -14.26 -2.53 -12.99
N ALA A 97 -14.35 -2.91 -14.27
CA ALA A 97 -14.97 -2.11 -15.35
C ALA A 97 -16.46 -1.75 -15.13
N VAL A 98 -17.15 -2.40 -14.17
CA VAL A 98 -18.53 -2.06 -13.81
C VAL A 98 -18.64 -0.65 -13.20
N PHE A 99 -17.52 -0.05 -12.76
CA PHE A 99 -17.50 1.21 -12.03
C PHE A 99 -16.60 2.30 -12.65
N SER A 100 -15.99 2.07 -13.83
CA SER A 100 -15.14 3.08 -14.49
C SER A 100 -15.46 3.20 -15.98
N GLU A 101 -15.66 4.43 -16.46
CA GLU A 101 -15.68 4.77 -17.90
C GLU A 101 -14.29 4.62 -18.55
N PHE A 102 -13.27 4.34 -17.74
CA PHE A 102 -11.91 4.05 -18.17
C PHE A 102 -11.73 2.53 -18.23
N ASP A 103 -11.60 1.98 -19.43
CA ASP A 103 -11.19 0.60 -19.63
C ASP A 103 -9.81 0.38 -18.97
N SER A 104 -9.80 -0.43 -17.91
CA SER A 104 -8.61 -1.00 -17.26
C SER A 104 -7.44 -0.02 -17.02
N LEU A 105 -7.64 1.00 -16.20
CA LEU A 105 -6.49 1.68 -15.59
C LEU A 105 -5.89 0.74 -14.55
N GLY A 106 -4.74 0.14 -14.84
CA GLY A 106 -3.93 -0.49 -13.81
C GLY A 106 -3.09 0.58 -13.13
N THR A 107 -3.12 0.68 -11.81
CA THR A 107 -2.16 1.51 -11.07
C THR A 107 -1.28 0.62 -10.21
N GLY A 108 -0.02 0.98 -10.10
CA GLY A 108 0.96 0.26 -9.29
C GLY A 108 1.58 1.18 -8.26
N ASP A 109 1.93 0.65 -7.09
CA ASP A 109 2.73 1.36 -6.10
C ASP A 109 4.04 0.64 -5.86
N ILE A 110 5.13 1.40 -5.83
CA ILE A 110 6.36 1.00 -5.17
C ILE A 110 6.26 1.42 -3.70
N ILE A 111 6.46 0.47 -2.80
CA ILE A 111 6.32 0.66 -1.36
C ILE A 111 7.69 0.66 -0.71
N VAL A 112 7.94 1.59 0.20
CA VAL A 112 9.08 1.57 1.13
C VAL A 112 8.57 1.95 2.51
N GLY A 113 8.84 1.13 3.51
CA GLY A 113 8.37 1.35 4.87
C GLY A 113 9.37 0.99 5.95
N LEU A 114 9.08 1.49 7.14
CA LEU A 114 9.80 1.27 8.36
C LEU A 114 8.82 0.97 9.48
N GLU A 115 9.13 -0.05 10.26
CA GLU A 115 8.35 -0.48 11.41
C GLU A 115 9.25 -0.48 12.65
N LEU A 116 8.72 0.09 13.75
CA LEU A 116 9.40 0.20 15.02
C LEU A 116 8.86 -0.83 16.00
N PHE A 117 9.76 -1.57 16.64
CA PHE A 117 9.44 -2.59 17.63
C PHE A 117 8.55 -3.73 17.08
N PRO A 118 8.92 -4.37 15.95
CA PRO A 118 8.10 -5.39 15.29
C PRO A 118 7.75 -6.61 16.18
N LYS A 119 8.57 -6.88 17.21
CA LYS A 119 8.38 -7.97 18.18
C LYS A 119 7.56 -7.57 19.42
N LYS A 120 7.00 -6.36 19.44
CA LYS A 120 6.13 -5.88 20.52
C LYS A 120 4.68 -5.92 20.07
N ILE A 121 3.79 -6.00 21.06
CA ILE A 121 2.34 -6.00 20.84
C ILE A 121 1.91 -4.77 20.05
N PHE A 122 2.50 -3.61 20.33
CA PHE A 122 2.24 -2.38 19.57
C PHE A 122 3.50 -1.97 18.81
N SER A 123 3.37 -1.84 17.49
CA SER A 123 4.47 -1.60 16.58
C SER A 123 4.12 -0.47 15.61
N PRO A 124 4.57 0.78 15.86
CA PRO A 124 4.36 1.90 14.95
C PRO A 124 5.01 1.67 13.59
N MET A 125 4.39 2.15 12.53
CA MET A 125 4.96 2.10 11.18
C MET A 125 4.77 3.39 10.40
N LEU A 126 5.68 3.62 9.46
CA LEU A 126 5.62 4.67 8.46
C LEU A 126 5.96 4.06 7.10
N GLU A 127 5.11 4.30 6.12
CA GLU A 127 5.21 3.72 4.79
C GLU A 127 5.01 4.81 3.73
N PHE A 128 5.85 4.78 2.71
CA PHE A 128 5.87 5.69 1.58
C PHE A 128 5.55 4.90 0.33
N ASP A 129 4.45 5.26 -0.32
CA ASP A 129 4.02 4.64 -1.56
C ASP A 129 4.23 5.64 -2.70
N TYR A 130 4.89 5.19 -3.76
CA TYR A 130 4.97 5.92 -5.01
C TYR A 130 4.06 5.26 -6.04
N ASN A 131 2.94 5.90 -6.33
CA ASN A 131 1.98 5.44 -7.32
C ASN A 131 2.46 5.75 -8.73
N PHE A 132 2.15 4.87 -9.68
CA PHE A 132 2.33 5.09 -11.11
C PHE A 132 1.15 4.50 -11.89
N PHE A 133 0.78 5.18 -12.97
CA PHE A 133 -0.29 4.73 -13.86
C PHE A 133 0.28 3.87 -14.98
N MET A 134 -0.28 2.67 -15.15
CA MET A 134 -0.01 1.80 -16.29
C MET A 134 -1.17 1.94 -17.27
N PHE A 135 -0.97 2.70 -18.34
CA PHE A 135 -1.91 2.76 -19.45
C PHE A 135 -1.71 1.56 -20.39
N GLY A 136 -2.74 1.24 -21.18
CA GLY A 136 -2.72 0.10 -22.10
C GLY A 136 -1.53 0.10 -23.07
N PRO A 137 -1.24 -1.04 -23.72
CA PRO A 137 -0.03 -1.25 -24.54
C PRO A 137 0.15 -0.30 -25.74
N GLU A 138 -0.87 0.50 -26.07
CA GLU A 138 -0.83 1.52 -27.12
C GLU A 138 -0.25 2.86 -26.64
N LEU A 139 -0.26 3.11 -25.33
CA LEU A 139 0.28 4.29 -24.67
C LEU A 139 1.56 3.88 -23.93
N ASN A 140 2.69 3.89 -24.65
CA ASN A 140 4.04 3.59 -24.14
C ASN A 140 4.56 4.64 -23.12
N GLU A 141 3.68 5.30 -22.38
CA GLU A 141 4.01 6.40 -21.49
C GLU A 141 3.61 6.05 -20.05
N MET A 142 4.61 5.80 -19.22
CA MET A 142 4.46 5.79 -17.78
C MET A 142 4.32 7.25 -17.33
N GLN A 143 3.11 7.65 -16.93
CA GLN A 143 2.92 8.98 -16.35
C GLN A 143 3.31 8.96 -14.87
N MET A 144 4.03 10.00 -14.43
CA MET A 144 4.38 10.20 -13.03
C MET A 144 3.11 10.20 -12.17
N GLY A 145 3.06 9.33 -11.17
CA GLY A 145 2.01 9.39 -10.16
C GLY A 145 2.44 10.21 -8.95
N TYR A 146 1.74 10.00 -7.84
CA TYR A 146 1.84 10.80 -6.62
C TYR A 146 2.41 9.99 -5.46
N PHE A 147 2.87 10.69 -4.42
CA PHE A 147 3.35 10.10 -3.18
C PHE A 147 2.22 10.00 -2.15
N ILE A 148 2.13 8.85 -1.50
CA ILE A 148 1.25 8.61 -0.35
C ILE A 148 2.13 8.34 0.87
N ILE A 149 1.79 8.97 1.99
CA ILE A 149 2.40 8.68 3.28
C ILE A 149 1.36 7.96 4.13
N ASN A 150 1.62 6.71 4.47
CA ASN A 150 0.81 5.92 5.38
C ASN A 150 1.50 5.92 6.76
N ALA A 151 0.86 6.51 7.76
CA ALA A 151 1.29 6.42 9.15
C ALA A 151 0.36 5.44 9.88
N GLY A 152 0.92 4.56 10.71
CA GLY A 152 0.09 3.51 11.29
C GLY A 152 0.71 2.75 12.44
N PHE A 153 0.05 1.66 12.81
CA PHE A 153 0.57 0.72 13.78
C PHE A 153 0.03 -0.70 13.56
N ASN A 154 0.83 -1.68 13.97
CA ASN A 154 0.46 -3.09 14.02
C ASN A 154 0.18 -3.49 15.48
N ILE A 155 -0.86 -4.31 15.67
CA ILE A 155 -1.16 -5.01 16.91
C ILE A 155 -0.77 -6.49 16.74
N ASN A 156 0.33 -6.90 17.36
CA ASN A 156 0.91 -8.24 17.23
C ASN A 156 0.47 -9.14 18.41
N PHE A 157 0.08 -10.38 18.11
CA PHE A 157 -0.36 -11.40 19.07
C PHE A 157 0.46 -12.67 18.97
#